data_AF-A0A9P8ZK65-F1
#
_entry.id   AF-A0A9P8ZK65-F1
#
_cell.length_a   1.000
_cell.length_b   1.000
_cell.length_c   1.000
_cell.angle_alpha   90.00
_cell.angle_beta   90.00
_cell.angle_gamma   90.00
#
_symmetry.space_group_name_H-M   'P 1'
#
loop_
_entity.id
_entity.type
_entity.pdbx_description
1 polymer ?
#
loop_
_entity_poly.entity_id
_entity_poly.type
_entity_poly.pdbx_seq_one_letter_code
_entity_poly.pdbx_strand_id
1 'polypeptide(L)'
;MFNNLLSILTVAVVVNAHIAAFHKAMYCLNGLDNNDEPNSAEASLPLIDKSWDDFWMHGKCKDFPPADGEFLDLPVGGKTKLELSSNRGLTTLSWDGRYTSLFPTNDPHPDYDTPGAWDNTCVKIPNLHAENQTRAAGTVLAIAYKSDIHDVKLEDMTVISVLPNSPWHREVEYEIPADLPACDDCICAWSWVPGGCGEANMYMNAIRCRVTGARPDAPKIAKPVPAKWCENKPEDCVTGAKTITIWHQHKDIDTIDLDGVIQAEGNWATPSYNEKMGFHPGAQNDIFESTTTSNPDPNPQVTPEPQGEPKSKASSEPQSTPESQSAPDSQTTATPEPQSTPPPINPPQGSDGNCTESGLAARSGCGKHRHHHHHGHRGHRKQQRRLARFHAGSRLH
;
A
#
# COMPACT_ATOMS: atom_id res chain seq x y z
N MET A 1 34.53 25.89 41.89
CA MET A 1 34.85 24.81 40.93
C MET A 1 33.53 24.20 40.50
N PHE A 2 32.96 24.65 39.38
CA PHE A 2 31.72 24.09 38.82
C PHE A 2 32.14 23.11 37.72
N ASN A 3 31.90 21.81 37.95
CA ASN A 3 32.07 20.79 36.92
C ASN A 3 30.80 20.73 36.07
N ASN A 4 30.91 21.16 34.81
CA ASN A 4 29.90 20.97 33.79
C ASN A 4 29.82 19.49 33.41
N LEU A 5 28.73 18.81 33.78
CA LEU A 5 28.34 17.55 33.16
C LEU A 5 27.60 17.87 31.85
N LEU A 6 28.25 17.60 30.72
CA LEU A 6 27.63 17.67 29.40
C LEU A 6 26.83 16.37 29.20
N SER A 7 25.51 16.40 29.46
CA SER A 7 24.60 15.32 29.07
C SER A 7 24.36 15.38 27.56
N ILE A 8 24.92 14.44 26.82
CA ILE A 8 24.60 14.21 25.41
C ILE A 8 23.21 13.56 25.38
N LEU A 9 22.19 14.35 25.03
CA LEU A 9 20.85 13.88 24.76
C LEU A 9 20.82 13.34 23.33
N THR A 10 21.00 12.03 23.16
CA THR A 10 20.73 11.34 21.89
C THR A 10 19.22 11.32 21.69
N VAL A 11 18.70 12.26 20.90
CA VAL A 11 17.34 12.17 20.37
C VAL A 11 17.35 11.07 19.32
N ALA A 12 16.86 9.88 19.69
CA ALA A 12 16.47 8.90 18.69
C ALA A 12 15.28 9.50 17.93
N VAL A 13 15.54 10.03 16.74
CA VAL A 13 14.49 10.40 15.80
C VAL A 13 13.93 9.07 15.29
N VAL A 14 12.90 8.56 15.96
CA VAL A 14 12.12 7.43 15.46
C VAL A 14 11.30 7.99 14.30
N VAL A 15 11.82 7.79 13.09
CA VAL A 15 11.16 8.25 11.88
C VAL A 15 10.04 7.25 11.60
N ASN A 16 8.86 7.56 12.12
CA ASN A 16 7.70 6.70 12.05
C ASN A 16 6.99 6.98 10.71
N ALA A 17 7.19 6.14 9.69
CA ALA A 17 6.33 6.17 8.51
C ALA A 17 4.94 5.74 8.91
N HIS A 18 3.96 6.54 8.52
CA HIS A 18 2.57 6.27 8.77
C HIS A 18 1.90 6.56 7.45
N ILE A 19 1.49 5.54 6.69
CA ILE A 19 0.78 5.74 5.43
C ILE A 19 -0.35 4.73 5.36
N ALA A 20 -1.54 5.23 5.04
CA ALA A 20 -2.71 4.42 4.72
C ALA A 20 -3.27 4.86 3.36
N ALA A 21 -4.00 3.95 2.71
CA ALA A 21 -4.87 4.30 1.60
C ALA A 21 -6.26 4.71 2.11
N PHE A 22 -6.51 6.01 2.13
CA PHE A 22 -7.78 6.59 2.56
C PHE A 22 -8.82 6.56 1.44
N HIS A 23 -10.01 6.08 1.81
CA HIS A 23 -11.22 6.11 0.98
C HIS A 23 -12.45 6.04 1.89
N LYS A 24 -13.60 6.60 1.49
CA LYS A 24 -14.83 6.55 2.30
C LYS A 24 -15.31 5.12 2.61
N ALA A 25 -14.99 4.20 1.71
CA ALA A 25 -15.30 2.77 1.85
C ALA A 25 -14.26 1.97 2.66
N MET A 26 -13.26 2.62 3.27
CA MET A 26 -12.27 1.90 4.07
C MET A 26 -12.83 1.53 5.45
N TYR A 27 -12.35 0.41 5.97
CA TYR A 27 -12.53 0.07 7.37
C TYR A 27 -11.67 0.99 8.24
N CYS A 28 -12.16 1.31 9.44
CA CYS A 28 -11.46 2.15 10.41
C CYS A 28 -11.11 3.56 9.88
N LEU A 29 -11.94 4.12 8.99
CA LEU A 29 -11.79 5.49 8.50
C LEU A 29 -11.69 6.51 9.66
N ASN A 30 -12.46 6.28 10.72
CA ASN A 30 -12.54 7.10 11.92
C ASN A 30 -11.64 6.60 13.07
N GLY A 31 -10.75 5.64 12.81
CA GLY A 31 -10.09 4.91 13.90
C GLY A 31 -10.99 3.81 14.47
N LEU A 32 -10.65 3.33 15.67
CA LEU A 32 -11.37 2.26 16.38
C LEU A 32 -12.63 2.80 17.10
N ASP A 33 -13.35 3.70 16.43
CA ASP A 33 -14.58 4.32 16.89
C ASP A 33 -15.50 4.57 15.67
N ASN A 34 -16.82 4.55 15.88
CA ASN A 34 -17.81 4.82 14.84
C ASN A 34 -18.20 6.30 14.74
N ASN A 35 -17.79 7.13 15.69
CA ASN A 35 -17.94 8.57 15.62
C ASN A 35 -17.01 9.16 14.56
N ASP A 36 -17.45 10.22 13.86
CA ASP A 36 -16.59 10.89 12.89
C ASP A 36 -15.34 11.46 13.58
N GLU A 37 -14.17 11.02 13.13
CA GLU A 37 -12.87 11.49 13.61
C GLU A 37 -12.06 12.00 12.41
N PRO A 38 -12.18 13.28 12.06
CA PRO A 38 -11.54 13.85 10.88
C PRO A 38 -10.00 13.89 10.97
N ASN A 39 -9.41 13.67 12.15
CA ASN A 39 -7.97 13.64 12.36
C ASN A 39 -7.42 12.23 12.68
N SER A 40 -8.11 11.17 12.25
CA SER A 40 -7.70 9.79 12.53
C SER A 40 -6.37 9.43 11.83
N ALA A 41 -5.48 8.78 12.58
CA ALA A 41 -4.21 8.23 12.09
C ALA A 41 -4.10 6.71 12.29
N GLU A 42 -5.13 6.06 12.86
CA GLU A 42 -5.07 4.65 13.26
C GLU A 42 -4.72 3.74 12.08
N ALA A 43 -5.39 3.92 10.94
CA ALA A 43 -5.17 3.12 9.74
C ALA A 43 -3.75 3.27 9.17
N SER A 44 -3.03 4.34 9.52
CA SER A 44 -1.69 4.64 9.03
C SER A 44 -0.60 4.01 9.91
N LEU A 45 -0.93 3.39 11.04
CA LEU A 45 0.07 2.75 11.91
C LEU A 45 0.77 1.56 11.20
N PRO A 46 2.09 1.39 11.37
CA PRO A 46 2.80 0.25 10.81
C PRO A 46 2.42 -1.07 11.51
N LEU A 47 2.42 -2.16 10.75
CA LEU A 47 2.21 -3.52 11.23
C LEU A 47 3.56 -4.25 11.31
N ILE A 48 3.95 -4.63 12.51
CA ILE A 48 5.21 -5.33 12.81
C ILE A 48 5.02 -6.24 14.02
N ASP A 49 5.61 -7.44 13.95
CA ASP A 49 5.62 -8.47 15.01
C ASP A 49 4.22 -8.74 15.59
N LYS A 50 3.21 -8.81 14.71
CA LYS A 50 1.82 -9.03 15.11
C LYS A 50 1.40 -10.49 14.93
N SER A 51 0.49 -10.93 15.80
CA SER A 51 -0.25 -12.18 15.61
C SER A 51 -1.17 -12.06 14.39
N TRP A 52 -1.72 -13.18 13.89
CA TRP A 52 -2.68 -13.16 12.79
C TRP A 52 -3.83 -12.18 13.07
N ASP A 53 -4.44 -12.25 14.25
CA ASP A 53 -5.63 -11.46 14.58
C ASP A 53 -5.34 -9.96 14.74
N ASP A 54 -4.11 -9.61 15.12
CA ASP A 54 -3.66 -8.22 15.26
C ASP A 54 -3.12 -7.63 13.95
N PHE A 55 -2.64 -8.49 13.03
CA PHE A 55 -2.15 -8.12 11.71
C PHE A 55 -3.29 -8.02 10.69
N TRP A 56 -4.05 -9.11 10.55
CA TRP A 56 -4.92 -9.35 9.41
C TRP A 56 -6.03 -8.30 9.33
N MET A 57 -6.16 -7.67 8.16
CA MET A 57 -7.07 -6.54 7.93
C MET A 57 -6.87 -5.38 8.91
N HIS A 58 -5.62 -5.16 9.33
CA HIS A 58 -5.24 -4.15 10.33
C HIS A 58 -5.88 -4.41 11.70
N GLY A 59 -5.96 -5.66 12.11
CA GLY A 59 -6.34 -6.02 13.48
C GLY A 59 -7.80 -5.72 13.78
N LYS A 60 -8.06 -4.82 14.73
CA LYS A 60 -9.42 -4.42 15.14
C LYS A 60 -10.16 -3.58 14.11
N CYS A 61 -9.47 -3.05 13.09
CA CYS A 61 -10.09 -2.25 12.04
C CYS A 61 -11.26 -2.96 11.36
N LYS A 62 -11.21 -4.29 11.25
CA LYS A 62 -12.31 -5.12 10.70
C LYS A 62 -13.65 -4.96 11.41
N ASP A 63 -13.65 -4.51 12.67
CA ASP A 63 -14.86 -4.29 13.47
C ASP A 63 -15.50 -2.90 13.23
N PHE A 64 -14.86 -2.05 12.42
CA PHE A 64 -15.27 -0.66 12.14
C PHE A 64 -15.50 -0.48 10.64
N PRO A 65 -16.63 -0.96 10.09
CA PRO A 65 -16.91 -0.88 8.67
C PRO A 65 -17.14 0.56 8.19
N PRO A 66 -16.98 0.82 6.88
CA PRO A 66 -17.44 2.08 6.30
C PRO A 66 -18.96 2.23 6.40
N ALA A 67 -19.46 3.44 6.14
CA ALA A 67 -20.90 3.70 6.08
C ALA A 67 -21.59 2.85 4.98
N ASP A 68 -22.86 2.53 5.20
CA ASP A 68 -23.66 1.76 4.25
C ASP A 68 -23.70 2.43 2.86
N GLY A 69 -23.49 1.62 1.82
CA GLY A 69 -23.51 2.09 0.43
C GLY A 69 -22.20 2.70 -0.07
N GLU A 70 -21.19 2.86 0.80
CA GLU A 70 -19.86 3.30 0.38
C GLU A 70 -19.04 2.12 -0.17
N PHE A 71 -18.60 2.25 -1.42
CA PHE A 71 -17.76 1.27 -2.11
C PHE A 71 -16.64 1.97 -2.87
N LEU A 72 -15.45 1.36 -2.88
CA LEU A 72 -14.44 1.64 -3.88
C LEU A 72 -14.86 1.00 -5.21
N ASP A 73 -15.12 1.83 -6.22
CA ASP A 73 -15.45 1.36 -7.55
C ASP A 73 -14.20 0.84 -8.28
N LEU A 74 -14.28 -0.39 -8.78
CA LEU A 74 -13.27 -1.02 -9.64
C LEU A 74 -13.84 -1.14 -11.07
N PRO A 75 -13.73 -0.09 -11.90
CA PRO A 75 -14.18 -0.17 -13.28
C PRO A 75 -13.23 -1.05 -14.09
N VAL A 76 -13.72 -2.16 -14.64
CA VAL A 76 -12.88 -3.09 -15.41
C VAL A 76 -12.21 -2.37 -16.60
N GLY A 77 -10.89 -2.55 -16.75
CA GLY A 77 -10.08 -1.90 -17.79
C GLY A 77 -9.88 -0.39 -17.58
N GLY A 78 -10.41 0.15 -16.48
CA GLY A 78 -10.27 1.55 -16.08
C GLY A 78 -9.26 1.72 -14.96
N LYS A 79 -9.47 2.77 -14.17
CA LYS A 79 -8.65 3.10 -13.00
C LYS A 79 -9.53 3.42 -11.80
N THR A 80 -9.02 3.13 -10.61
CA THR A 80 -9.62 3.58 -9.35
C THR A 80 -8.66 4.50 -8.59
N LYS A 81 -9.21 5.44 -7.82
CA LYS A 81 -8.47 6.49 -7.12
C LYS A 81 -8.44 6.23 -5.62
N LEU A 82 -7.29 6.46 -5.01
CA LEU A 82 -7.10 6.43 -3.56
C LEU A 82 -6.25 7.63 -3.13
N GLU A 83 -6.35 8.01 -1.85
CA GLU A 83 -5.46 9.00 -1.25
C GLU A 83 -4.52 8.34 -0.25
N LEU A 84 -3.23 8.31 -0.54
CA LEU A 84 -2.19 7.83 0.37
C LEU A 84 -1.81 8.94 1.34
N SER A 85 -2.00 8.73 2.64
CA SER A 85 -1.73 9.76 3.63
C SER A 85 -1.31 9.21 4.98
N SER A 86 -0.65 10.05 5.77
CA SER A 86 -0.27 9.78 7.16
C SER A 86 -1.38 10.02 8.17
N ASN A 87 -2.44 10.71 7.76
CA ASN A 87 -3.61 10.98 8.58
C ASN A 87 -4.79 11.32 7.66
N ARG A 88 -6.01 10.93 8.06
CA ARG A 88 -7.25 11.27 7.34
C ARG A 88 -7.39 12.79 7.14
N GLY A 89 -6.97 13.56 8.13
CA GLY A 89 -6.99 15.02 8.15
C GLY A 89 -6.23 15.70 7.00
N LEU A 90 -5.34 14.95 6.36
CA LEU A 90 -4.49 15.39 5.26
C LEU A 90 -4.98 14.86 3.89
N THR A 91 -6.24 14.43 3.84
CA THR A 91 -6.94 13.95 2.64
C THR A 91 -8.15 14.84 2.35
N THR A 92 -8.82 14.62 1.22
CA THR A 92 -10.08 15.32 0.92
C THR A 92 -11.25 14.87 1.81
N LEU A 93 -11.07 13.80 2.61
CA LEU A 93 -12.10 13.25 3.49
C LEU A 93 -12.31 14.04 4.80
N SER A 94 -11.53 15.11 5.01
CA SER A 94 -11.57 15.95 6.20
C SER A 94 -11.43 17.43 5.84
N TRP A 95 -12.22 18.28 6.51
CA TRP A 95 -12.19 19.74 6.39
C TRP A 95 -12.12 20.26 4.94
N ASP A 96 -12.88 19.65 4.04
CA ASP A 96 -12.93 19.97 2.61
C ASP A 96 -11.54 19.98 1.93
N GLY A 97 -10.62 19.13 2.40
CA GLY A 97 -9.26 19.01 1.86
C GLY A 97 -8.34 20.18 2.21
N ARG A 98 -8.70 21.03 3.17
CA ARG A 98 -7.94 22.24 3.54
C ARG A 98 -6.46 21.99 3.86
N TYR A 99 -6.10 20.82 4.37
CA TYR A 99 -4.73 20.47 4.76
C TYR A 99 -4.08 19.44 3.83
N THR A 100 -4.64 19.22 2.65
CA THR A 100 -4.03 18.37 1.63
C THR A 100 -2.80 19.05 1.03
N SER A 101 -1.81 18.24 0.63
CA SER A 101 -0.70 18.67 -0.21
C SER A 101 -0.49 17.68 -1.37
N LEU A 102 0.55 17.87 -2.17
CA LEU A 102 0.96 16.88 -3.18
C LEU A 102 1.46 15.58 -2.52
N PHE A 103 2.12 15.69 -1.37
CA PHE A 103 2.70 14.56 -0.65
C PHE A 103 1.73 14.04 0.42
N PRO A 104 1.94 12.83 0.95
CA PRO A 104 1.15 12.23 2.05
C PRO A 104 1.20 12.96 3.43
N THR A 105 1.53 14.25 3.43
CA THR A 105 1.54 15.13 4.61
C THR A 105 0.92 16.49 4.26
N ASN A 106 0.92 17.44 5.20
CA ASN A 106 0.57 18.84 4.93
C ASN A 106 1.75 19.69 4.41
N ASP A 107 2.95 19.12 4.26
CA ASP A 107 4.13 19.82 3.73
C ASP A 107 4.28 19.52 2.22
N PRO A 108 4.38 20.56 1.36
CA PRO A 108 4.42 20.38 -0.09
C PRO A 108 5.72 19.79 -0.66
N HIS A 109 6.82 19.69 0.10
CA HIS A 109 8.12 19.09 -0.31
C HIS A 109 8.50 19.21 -1.81
N PRO A 110 8.51 20.42 -2.40
CA PRO A 110 8.81 20.59 -3.83
C PRO A 110 10.25 20.19 -4.21
N ASP A 111 11.14 20.10 -3.22
CA ASP A 111 12.51 19.65 -3.37
C ASP A 111 12.62 18.17 -3.78
N TYR A 112 11.65 17.33 -3.38
CA TYR A 112 11.68 15.89 -3.67
C TYR A 112 11.46 15.58 -5.16
N ASP A 113 10.70 16.42 -5.86
CA ASP A 113 10.45 16.27 -7.30
C ASP A 113 11.33 17.18 -8.16
N THR A 114 12.12 18.08 -7.55
CA THR A 114 13.00 18.97 -8.29
C THR A 114 14.36 18.30 -8.52
N PRO A 115 14.77 18.04 -9.78
CA PRO A 115 16.04 17.38 -10.07
C PRO A 115 17.23 18.12 -9.44
N GLY A 116 17.96 17.42 -8.57
CA GLY A 116 19.14 17.95 -7.89
C GLY A 116 18.87 18.85 -6.67
N ALA A 117 17.61 19.08 -6.30
CA ALA A 117 17.27 19.81 -5.07
C ALA A 117 17.29 18.91 -3.81
N TRP A 118 17.07 17.61 -3.99
CA TRP A 118 17.20 16.60 -2.94
C TRP A 118 18.51 15.83 -3.05
N ASP A 119 19.12 15.53 -1.90
CA ASP A 119 20.42 14.85 -1.81
C ASP A 119 20.35 13.32 -1.96
N ASN A 120 19.15 12.77 -2.19
CA ASN A 120 18.86 11.34 -2.26
C ASN A 120 19.24 10.59 -0.98
N THR A 121 19.15 11.25 0.18
CA THR A 121 19.11 10.56 1.46
C THR A 121 17.69 10.05 1.74
N CYS A 122 17.53 9.16 2.73
CA CYS A 122 16.22 8.66 3.11
C CYS A 122 15.27 9.81 3.48
N VAL A 123 14.11 9.85 2.83
CA VAL A 123 13.05 10.81 3.12
C VAL A 123 12.51 10.54 4.53
N LYS A 124 12.45 11.59 5.35
CA LYS A 124 12.02 11.50 6.76
C LYS A 124 10.64 12.08 7.03
N ILE A 125 10.15 12.97 6.17
CA ILE A 125 8.87 13.68 6.34
C ILE A 125 8.22 13.80 4.95
N PRO A 126 7.03 13.22 4.71
CA PRO A 126 6.62 11.97 5.37
C PRO A 126 7.73 10.93 5.28
N ASN A 127 7.83 10.02 6.24
CA ASN A 127 8.70 8.87 5.99
C ASN A 127 8.05 7.98 4.93
N LEU A 128 8.55 8.09 3.71
CA LEU A 128 8.12 7.32 2.54
C LEU A 128 8.92 6.02 2.38
N HIS A 129 9.83 5.73 3.33
CA HIS A 129 10.74 4.58 3.25
C HIS A 129 11.41 4.49 1.87
N ALA A 130 11.91 5.63 1.38
CA ALA A 130 12.56 5.74 0.09
C ALA A 130 13.55 6.89 0.10
N GLU A 131 14.60 6.81 -0.72
CA GLU A 131 15.51 7.93 -0.94
C GLU A 131 14.98 8.92 -1.98
N ASN A 132 14.20 8.44 -2.95
CA ASN A 132 13.52 9.22 -3.98
C ASN A 132 12.39 8.38 -4.61
N GLN A 133 11.60 8.99 -5.52
CA GLN A 133 10.45 8.33 -6.15
C GLN A 133 10.80 6.97 -6.79
N THR A 134 11.92 6.89 -7.51
CA THR A 134 12.33 5.65 -8.19
C THR A 134 12.81 4.55 -7.25
N ARG A 135 12.98 4.88 -5.96
CA ARG A 135 13.31 3.95 -4.89
C ARG A 135 12.12 3.59 -4.01
N ALA A 136 10.96 4.21 -4.24
CA ALA A 136 9.75 3.84 -3.51
C ALA A 136 9.31 2.41 -3.89
N ALA A 137 9.00 1.62 -2.86
CA ALA A 137 8.93 0.16 -2.94
C ALA A 137 7.80 -0.41 -3.83
N GLY A 138 6.76 0.39 -4.09
CA GLY A 138 5.55 -0.03 -4.76
C GLY A 138 4.48 -0.49 -3.76
N THR A 139 3.22 -0.30 -4.14
CA THR A 139 2.03 -0.66 -3.36
C THR A 139 1.04 -1.39 -4.24
N VAL A 140 0.08 -2.09 -3.64
CA VAL A 140 -0.88 -2.92 -4.38
C VAL A 140 -2.31 -2.67 -3.95
N LEU A 141 -3.22 -3.01 -4.86
CA LEU A 141 -4.62 -3.27 -4.56
C LEU A 141 -4.90 -4.76 -4.79
N ALA A 142 -5.56 -5.39 -3.83
CA ALA A 142 -6.00 -6.77 -3.88
C ALA A 142 -7.52 -6.89 -3.63
N ILE A 143 -8.12 -8.01 -4.05
CA ILE A 143 -9.55 -8.28 -3.90
C ILE A 143 -9.79 -9.70 -3.38
N ALA A 144 -10.81 -9.83 -2.55
CA ALA A 144 -11.43 -11.09 -2.17
C ALA A 144 -12.94 -11.05 -2.48
N TYR A 145 -13.44 -12.09 -3.15
CA TYR A 145 -14.86 -12.19 -3.56
C TYR A 145 -15.74 -12.67 -2.41
N LYS A 146 -15.78 -11.88 -1.33
CA LYS A 146 -16.55 -12.08 -0.11
C LYS A 146 -17.06 -10.73 0.39
N SER A 147 -18.28 -10.71 0.91
CA SER A 147 -18.90 -9.50 1.46
C SER A 147 -18.60 -9.29 2.95
N ASP A 148 -18.43 -10.37 3.72
CA ASP A 148 -18.04 -10.30 5.13
C ASP A 148 -16.50 -10.33 5.27
N ILE A 149 -15.94 -9.26 5.85
CA ILE A 149 -14.50 -9.15 6.11
C ILE A 149 -13.96 -10.24 7.05
N HIS A 150 -14.78 -10.77 7.95
CA HIS A 150 -14.38 -11.82 8.89
C HIS A 150 -14.23 -13.19 8.22
N ASP A 151 -14.84 -13.38 7.05
CA ASP A 151 -14.71 -14.60 6.26
C ASP A 151 -13.49 -14.58 5.33
N VAL A 152 -12.86 -13.41 5.13
CA VAL A 152 -11.73 -13.25 4.20
C VAL A 152 -10.46 -13.83 4.77
N LYS A 153 -9.83 -14.73 4.02
CA LYS A 153 -8.53 -15.35 4.33
C LYS A 153 -7.48 -14.92 3.31
N LEU A 154 -6.22 -15.20 3.60
CA LEU A 154 -5.13 -14.91 2.67
C LEU A 154 -5.32 -15.61 1.32
N GLU A 155 -5.77 -16.87 1.32
CA GLU A 155 -6.00 -17.60 0.08
C GLU A 155 -7.17 -17.07 -0.78
N ASP A 156 -7.96 -16.12 -0.27
CA ASP A 156 -9.01 -15.45 -1.03
C ASP A 156 -8.55 -14.12 -1.63
N MET A 157 -7.45 -13.55 -1.13
CA MET A 157 -7.01 -12.19 -1.44
C MET A 157 -6.01 -12.17 -2.60
N THR A 158 -6.49 -11.84 -3.80
CA THR A 158 -5.66 -11.79 -5.02
C THR A 158 -5.23 -10.35 -5.32
N VAL A 159 -3.93 -10.12 -5.51
CA VAL A 159 -3.41 -8.83 -6.02
C VAL A 159 -3.90 -8.61 -7.45
N ILE A 160 -4.59 -7.49 -7.68
CA ILE A 160 -5.18 -7.13 -8.99
C ILE A 160 -4.48 -5.95 -9.65
N SER A 161 -3.78 -5.13 -8.89
CA SER A 161 -3.09 -3.95 -9.42
C SER A 161 -1.85 -3.63 -8.60
N VAL A 162 -0.78 -3.22 -9.26
CA VAL A 162 0.48 -2.82 -8.66
C VAL A 162 0.76 -1.39 -9.09
N LEU A 163 0.93 -0.49 -8.14
CA LEU A 163 1.41 0.86 -8.39
C LEU A 163 2.91 0.91 -8.06
N PRO A 164 3.83 0.93 -9.05
CA PRO A 164 5.25 1.04 -8.77
C PRO A 164 5.58 2.43 -8.18
N ASN A 165 6.77 2.58 -7.59
CA ASN A 165 7.27 3.87 -7.13
C ASN A 165 6.31 4.60 -6.17
N SER A 166 5.64 3.83 -5.32
CA SER A 166 4.68 4.32 -4.34
C SER A 166 4.94 3.72 -2.95
N PRO A 167 4.49 4.37 -1.85
CA PRO A 167 3.90 5.70 -1.79
C PRO A 167 4.92 6.79 -2.19
N TRP A 168 4.43 7.85 -2.83
CA TRP A 168 5.23 9.04 -3.13
C TRP A 168 4.35 10.29 -3.07
N HIS A 169 3.36 10.38 -3.96
CA HIS A 169 2.31 11.40 -3.91
C HIS A 169 1.05 10.89 -3.20
N ARG A 170 0.24 11.83 -2.72
CA ARG A 170 -1.02 11.53 -2.02
C ARG A 170 -2.05 10.93 -2.95
N GLU A 171 -2.36 11.59 -4.05
CA GLU A 171 -3.37 11.10 -4.99
C GLU A 171 -2.75 10.05 -5.91
N VAL A 172 -3.34 8.85 -5.92
CA VAL A 172 -2.85 7.73 -6.71
C VAL A 172 -3.97 7.06 -7.49
N GLU A 173 -3.58 6.42 -8.59
CA GLU A 173 -4.48 5.64 -9.44
C GLU A 173 -3.97 4.21 -9.60
N TYR A 174 -4.87 3.24 -9.49
CA TYR A 174 -4.60 1.82 -9.76
C TYR A 174 -5.36 1.39 -11.00
N GLU A 175 -4.65 0.76 -11.94
CA GLU A 175 -5.24 0.18 -13.15
C GLU A 175 -5.94 -1.13 -12.81
N ILE A 176 -7.17 -1.31 -13.30
CA ILE A 176 -8.02 -2.46 -12.97
C ILE A 176 -8.05 -3.44 -14.15
N PRO A 177 -7.83 -4.75 -13.94
CA PRO A 177 -7.92 -5.74 -15.01
C PRO A 177 -9.28 -5.71 -15.74
N ALA A 178 -9.25 -5.84 -17.06
CA ALA A 178 -10.45 -5.75 -17.91
C ALA A 178 -11.41 -6.93 -17.76
N ASP A 179 -10.92 -8.05 -17.23
CA ASP A 179 -11.64 -9.32 -17.15
C ASP A 179 -12.03 -9.70 -15.71
N LEU A 180 -12.00 -8.75 -14.76
CA LEU A 180 -12.49 -9.03 -13.40
C LEU A 180 -13.99 -9.45 -13.45
N PRO A 181 -14.38 -10.53 -12.76
CA PRO A 181 -15.78 -10.89 -12.63
C PRO A 181 -16.55 -9.85 -11.79
N ALA A 182 -17.86 -9.75 -12.05
CA ALA A 182 -18.73 -8.82 -11.34
C ALA A 182 -18.76 -9.14 -9.83
N CYS A 183 -18.83 -8.09 -9.01
CA CYS A 183 -19.06 -8.19 -7.58
C CYS A 183 -19.67 -6.90 -7.06
N ASP A 184 -20.83 -6.98 -6.40
CA ASP A 184 -21.52 -5.81 -5.86
C ASP A 184 -21.07 -5.45 -4.44
N ASP A 185 -20.49 -6.41 -3.72
CA ASP A 185 -19.99 -6.24 -2.35
C ASP A 185 -18.86 -7.23 -2.08
N CYS A 186 -17.63 -6.72 -2.24
CA CYS A 186 -16.39 -7.44 -2.06
C CYS A 186 -15.50 -6.72 -1.05
N ILE A 187 -14.52 -7.45 -0.51
CA ILE A 187 -13.46 -6.85 0.32
C ILE A 187 -12.20 -6.71 -0.52
N CYS A 188 -11.73 -5.48 -0.65
CA CYS A 188 -10.42 -5.16 -1.18
C CYS A 188 -9.44 -4.86 -0.05
N ALA A 189 -8.14 -4.93 -0.37
CA ALA A 189 -7.09 -4.49 0.52
C ALA A 189 -6.03 -3.69 -0.25
N TRP A 190 -5.65 -2.55 0.30
CA TRP A 190 -4.39 -1.90 -0.05
C TRP A 190 -3.28 -2.48 0.81
N SER A 191 -2.09 -2.70 0.23
CA SER A 191 -0.93 -3.17 1.00
C SER A 191 0.37 -2.55 0.51
N TRP A 192 1.32 -2.41 1.44
CA TRP A 192 2.65 -1.87 1.21
C TRP A 192 3.69 -2.60 2.07
N VAL A 193 4.79 -3.02 1.46
CA VAL A 193 5.99 -3.48 2.17
C VAL A 193 7.14 -2.52 1.80
N PRO A 194 7.50 -1.58 2.68
CA PRO A 194 8.54 -0.61 2.42
C PRO A 194 9.93 -1.23 2.34
N GLY A 195 10.84 -0.61 1.57
CA GLY A 195 12.20 -1.11 1.38
C GLY A 195 13.28 -0.05 1.66
N GLY A 196 14.47 -0.51 2.01
CA GLY A 196 15.70 0.30 2.04
C GLY A 196 15.86 1.29 3.20
N CYS A 197 14.87 2.15 3.45
CA CYS A 197 14.92 3.20 4.47
C CYS A 197 14.05 2.85 5.68
N GLY A 198 14.44 3.26 6.88
CA GLY A 198 13.63 3.11 8.10
C GLY A 198 13.61 1.69 8.71
N GLU A 199 12.75 1.50 9.70
CA GLU A 199 12.50 0.18 10.31
C GLU A 199 11.66 -0.68 9.37
N ALA A 200 12.00 -1.96 9.24
CA ALA A 200 11.27 -2.88 8.38
C ALA A 200 9.90 -3.21 9.00
N ASN A 201 8.84 -3.08 8.20
CA ASN A 201 7.44 -3.27 8.62
C ASN A 201 6.57 -3.52 7.38
N MET A 202 5.25 -3.55 7.54
CA MET A 202 4.31 -3.50 6.42
C MET A 202 3.03 -2.74 6.79
N TYR A 203 2.21 -2.45 5.78
CA TYR A 203 0.91 -1.79 5.94
C TYR A 203 -0.16 -2.55 5.18
N MET A 204 -1.38 -2.49 5.71
CA MET A 204 -2.56 -3.09 5.12
C MET A 204 -3.79 -2.27 5.52
N ASN A 205 -4.66 -1.97 4.56
CA ASN A 205 -5.94 -1.32 4.82
C ASN A 205 -7.06 -2.03 4.04
N ALA A 206 -8.08 -2.50 4.74
CA ALA A 206 -9.25 -3.12 4.12
C ALA A 206 -10.25 -2.06 3.62
N ILE A 207 -10.87 -2.31 2.48
CA ILE A 207 -11.79 -1.38 1.81
C ILE A 207 -12.95 -2.19 1.21
N ARG A 208 -14.20 -1.81 1.48
CA ARG A 208 -15.34 -2.37 0.72
C ARG A 208 -15.27 -1.90 -0.71
N CYS A 209 -15.39 -2.81 -1.67
CA CYS A 209 -15.26 -2.50 -3.08
C CYS A 209 -16.30 -3.24 -3.91
N ARG A 210 -16.50 -2.78 -5.14
CA ARG A 210 -17.35 -3.44 -6.13
C ARG A 210 -16.72 -3.36 -7.52
N VAL A 211 -16.93 -4.38 -8.33
CA VAL A 211 -16.45 -4.45 -9.71
C VAL A 211 -17.55 -3.98 -10.63
N THR A 212 -17.28 -2.95 -11.43
CA THR A 212 -18.26 -2.35 -12.35
C THR A 212 -17.86 -2.55 -13.80
N GLY A 213 -18.86 -2.68 -14.69
CA GLY A 213 -18.64 -2.87 -16.13
C GLY A 213 -18.19 -4.27 -16.55
N ALA A 214 -18.15 -5.24 -15.62
CA ALA A 214 -17.77 -6.62 -15.92
C ALA A 214 -18.73 -7.28 -16.93
N ARG A 215 -18.14 -8.04 -17.86
CA ARG A 215 -18.89 -8.85 -18.83
C ARG A 215 -19.53 -10.08 -18.14
N PRO A 216 -20.73 -10.54 -18.58
CA PRO A 216 -21.41 -11.68 -17.95
C PRO A 216 -20.61 -12.99 -17.95
N ASP A 217 -19.68 -13.12 -18.89
CA ASP A 217 -18.80 -14.27 -19.11
C ASP A 217 -17.34 -13.96 -18.76
N ALA A 218 -17.13 -13.03 -17.82
CA ALA A 218 -15.82 -12.75 -17.23
C ALA A 218 -15.27 -14.02 -16.55
N PRO A 219 -13.99 -14.35 -16.76
CA PRO A 219 -13.38 -15.54 -16.17
C PRO A 219 -13.31 -15.43 -14.65
N LYS A 220 -13.25 -16.59 -13.99
CA LYS A 220 -12.96 -16.63 -12.56
C LYS A 220 -11.50 -16.26 -12.31
N ILE A 221 -11.24 -15.60 -11.19
CA ILE A 221 -9.88 -15.42 -10.69
C ILE A 221 -9.35 -16.78 -10.22
N ALA A 222 -8.13 -17.14 -10.64
CA ALA A 222 -7.45 -18.32 -10.18
C ALA A 222 -7.13 -18.21 -8.68
N LYS A 223 -7.04 -19.36 -7.99
CA LYS A 223 -6.64 -19.36 -6.59
C LYS A 223 -5.25 -18.73 -6.43
N PRO A 224 -5.10 -17.63 -5.66
CA PRO A 224 -3.82 -16.97 -5.51
C PRO A 224 -2.85 -17.82 -4.66
N VAL A 225 -1.56 -17.69 -4.95
CA VAL A 225 -0.48 -18.30 -4.13
C VAL A 225 0.52 -17.22 -3.70
N PRO A 226 1.28 -17.44 -2.61
CA PRO A 226 2.33 -16.51 -2.23
C PRO A 226 3.34 -16.25 -3.34
N ALA A 227 3.71 -14.98 -3.52
CA ALA A 227 4.81 -14.58 -4.38
C ALA A 227 6.15 -15.13 -3.86
N LYS A 228 7.16 -15.19 -4.73
CA LYS A 228 8.52 -15.65 -4.39
C LYS A 228 9.55 -14.62 -4.80
N TRP A 229 10.63 -14.56 -4.03
CA TRP A 229 11.81 -13.81 -4.45
C TRP A 229 12.45 -14.46 -5.67
N CYS A 230 12.54 -13.70 -6.75
CA CYS A 230 13.03 -14.12 -8.05
C CYS A 230 13.92 -13.05 -8.71
N GLU A 231 14.56 -12.19 -7.91
CA GLU A 231 15.49 -11.17 -8.41
C GLU A 231 16.58 -11.83 -9.28
N ASN A 232 16.77 -11.28 -10.50
CA ASN A 232 17.67 -11.79 -11.52
C ASN A 232 17.39 -13.23 -12.01
N LYS A 233 16.22 -13.77 -11.70
CA LYS A 233 15.74 -15.10 -12.13
C LYS A 233 14.25 -15.04 -12.49
N PRO A 234 13.86 -14.26 -13.51
CA PRO A 234 12.45 -14.06 -13.85
C PRO A 234 11.70 -15.37 -14.13
N GLU A 235 12.38 -16.40 -14.61
CA GLU A 235 11.85 -17.75 -14.82
C GLU A 235 11.42 -18.48 -13.52
N ASP A 236 11.96 -18.06 -12.37
CA ASP A 236 11.62 -18.60 -11.05
C ASP A 236 10.44 -17.84 -10.39
N CYS A 237 10.00 -16.73 -10.98
CA CYS A 237 8.89 -15.94 -10.45
C CYS A 237 7.56 -16.71 -10.52
N VAL A 238 6.68 -16.44 -9.56
CA VAL A 238 5.29 -16.93 -9.60
C VAL A 238 4.52 -16.15 -10.66
N THR A 239 4.04 -16.87 -11.66
CA THR A 239 3.09 -16.34 -12.66
C THR A 239 1.65 -16.52 -12.18
N GLY A 240 0.75 -15.67 -12.68
CA GLY A 240 -0.66 -15.69 -12.35
C GLY A 240 -1.00 -15.06 -11.00
N ALA A 241 -2.14 -15.49 -10.46
CA ALA A 241 -2.73 -14.95 -9.24
C ALA A 241 -1.79 -15.09 -8.04
N LYS A 242 -1.46 -13.95 -7.42
CA LYS A 242 -0.61 -13.86 -6.24
C LYS A 242 -1.37 -13.29 -5.06
N THR A 243 -1.05 -13.77 -3.86
CA THR A 243 -1.57 -13.16 -2.63
C THR A 243 -0.85 -11.84 -2.34
N ILE A 244 -1.37 -11.06 -1.41
CA ILE A 244 -0.55 -10.02 -0.76
C ILE A 244 0.64 -10.67 -0.03
N THR A 245 1.71 -9.90 0.16
CA THR A 245 2.87 -10.32 0.93
C THR A 245 2.60 -10.09 2.42
N ILE A 246 2.80 -11.12 3.25
CA ILE A 246 2.91 -10.97 4.71
C ILE A 246 4.39 -11.11 5.09
N TRP A 247 4.92 -10.10 5.76
CA TRP A 247 6.33 -10.04 6.14
C TRP A 247 6.54 -9.24 7.43
N HIS A 248 7.56 -9.63 8.20
CA HIS A 248 7.89 -9.03 9.51
C HIS A 248 6.74 -9.04 10.51
N GLN A 249 5.89 -10.06 10.42
CA GLN A 249 4.92 -10.35 11.48
C GLN A 249 5.47 -11.48 12.36
N HIS A 250 4.62 -12.04 13.22
CA HIS A 250 5.02 -13.25 13.92
C HIS A 250 5.41 -14.32 12.89
N LYS A 251 6.60 -14.93 13.05
CA LYS A 251 7.22 -15.85 12.08
C LYS A 251 6.32 -16.99 11.55
N ASP A 252 5.27 -17.33 12.28
CA ASP A 252 4.34 -18.40 11.93
C ASP A 252 3.32 -17.97 10.86
N ILE A 253 3.24 -16.68 10.51
CA ILE A 253 2.29 -16.15 9.51
C ILE A 253 2.93 -15.46 8.31
N ASP A 254 4.25 -15.25 8.31
CA ASP A 254 4.96 -14.67 7.17
C ASP A 254 4.83 -15.58 5.93
N THR A 255 4.59 -14.98 4.77
CA THR A 255 4.44 -15.70 3.50
C THR A 255 5.78 -15.93 2.80
N ILE A 256 6.83 -15.25 3.26
CA ILE A 256 8.16 -15.30 2.67
C ILE A 256 9.22 -15.08 3.74
N ASP A 257 10.30 -15.87 3.64
CA ASP A 257 11.50 -15.74 4.46
C ASP A 257 12.65 -15.26 3.56
N LEU A 258 13.22 -14.09 3.91
CA LEU A 258 14.36 -13.47 3.22
C LEU A 258 15.58 -13.35 4.13
N ASP A 259 15.62 -14.08 5.25
CA ASP A 259 16.77 -14.08 6.15
C ASP A 259 18.04 -14.50 5.39
N GLY A 260 19.06 -13.64 5.44
CA GLY A 260 20.33 -13.90 4.76
C GLY A 260 20.34 -13.57 3.27
N VAL A 261 19.22 -13.09 2.69
CA VAL A 261 19.15 -12.72 1.27
C VAL A 261 19.62 -11.28 1.08
N ILE A 262 20.64 -11.11 0.22
CA ILE A 262 21.15 -9.82 -0.21
C ILE A 262 20.67 -9.57 -1.63
N GLN A 263 20.02 -8.43 -1.85
CA GLN A 263 19.56 -8.03 -3.18
C GLN A 263 20.73 -7.53 -4.04
N ALA A 264 20.53 -7.43 -5.35
CA ALA A 264 21.58 -7.10 -6.33
C ALA A 264 22.29 -5.77 -6.02
N GLU A 265 21.59 -4.79 -5.44
CA GLU A 265 22.14 -3.50 -5.07
C GLU A 265 22.94 -3.53 -3.74
N GLY A 266 23.08 -4.70 -3.11
CA GLY A 266 23.94 -4.93 -1.94
C GLY A 266 23.27 -4.73 -0.58
N ASN A 267 22.00 -4.30 -0.55
CA ASN A 267 21.22 -4.19 0.68
C ASN A 267 20.56 -5.53 1.06
N TRP A 268 19.98 -5.61 2.25
CA TRP A 268 19.10 -6.72 2.60
C TRP A 268 17.87 -6.73 1.69
N ALA A 269 17.44 -7.91 1.27
CA ALA A 269 16.26 -8.04 0.44
C ALA A 269 14.98 -7.67 1.21
N THR A 270 14.03 -7.10 0.50
CA THR A 270 12.71 -6.72 1.02
C THR A 270 11.66 -7.19 0.02
N PRO A 271 10.61 -7.91 0.44
CA PRO A 271 9.63 -8.50 -0.46
C PRO A 271 8.58 -7.46 -0.93
N SER A 272 9.05 -6.35 -1.47
CA SER A 272 8.24 -5.25 -1.99
C SER A 272 7.48 -5.63 -3.25
N TYR A 273 6.46 -4.84 -3.60
CA TYR A 273 5.59 -5.10 -4.74
C TYR A 273 6.21 -4.64 -6.06
N ASN A 274 7.23 -5.37 -6.52
CA ASN A 274 7.97 -5.10 -7.75
C ASN A 274 8.41 -6.39 -8.46
N GLU A 275 9.18 -6.24 -9.54
CA GLU A 275 9.61 -7.35 -10.40
C GLU A 275 10.47 -8.39 -9.68
N LYS A 276 11.15 -8.04 -8.59
CA LYS A 276 11.94 -8.99 -7.76
C LYS A 276 11.06 -10.03 -7.08
N MET A 277 9.76 -9.77 -7.00
CA MET A 277 8.73 -10.64 -6.45
C MET A 277 7.74 -11.13 -7.53
N GLY A 278 8.01 -10.86 -8.81
CA GLY A 278 7.12 -11.21 -9.92
C GLY A 278 5.86 -10.35 -10.04
N PHE A 279 5.85 -9.16 -9.43
CA PHE A 279 4.77 -8.18 -9.59
C PHE A 279 5.13 -7.19 -10.71
N HIS A 280 4.29 -7.12 -11.73
CA HIS A 280 4.46 -6.18 -12.83
C HIS A 280 3.67 -4.89 -12.58
N PRO A 281 4.16 -3.71 -12.98
CA PRO A 281 3.39 -2.46 -12.90
C PRO A 281 2.02 -2.53 -13.58
N GLY A 282 1.01 -1.92 -12.96
CA GLY A 282 -0.35 -1.79 -13.49
C GLY A 282 -1.26 -2.97 -13.15
N ALA A 283 -2.27 -3.17 -13.99
CA ALA A 283 -3.26 -4.24 -13.83
C ALA A 283 -2.62 -5.64 -13.98
N GLN A 284 -2.93 -6.55 -13.05
CA GLN A 284 -2.49 -7.94 -13.11
C GLN A 284 -3.47 -8.75 -13.98
N ASN A 285 -3.13 -8.93 -15.26
CA ASN A 285 -4.04 -9.54 -16.26
C ASN A 285 -3.87 -11.06 -16.42
N ASP A 286 -2.89 -11.68 -15.75
CA ASP A 286 -2.61 -13.12 -15.80
C ASP A 286 -3.26 -13.90 -14.65
N ILE A 287 -4.09 -13.25 -13.82
CA ILE A 287 -4.64 -13.81 -12.58
C ILE A 287 -5.85 -14.74 -12.75
N PHE A 288 -6.29 -14.98 -13.98
CA PHE A 288 -7.53 -15.70 -14.27
C PHE A 288 -7.30 -17.20 -14.44
N GLU A 289 -8.33 -18.00 -14.13
CA GLU A 289 -8.32 -19.42 -14.50
C GLU A 289 -8.22 -19.51 -16.03
N SER A 290 -7.16 -20.16 -16.53
CA SER A 290 -7.03 -20.46 -17.95
C SER A 290 -8.28 -21.20 -18.38
N THR A 291 -9.07 -20.61 -19.29
CA THR A 291 -10.17 -21.31 -19.94
C THR A 291 -9.54 -22.46 -20.72
N THR A 292 -9.46 -23.64 -20.11
CA THR A 292 -9.33 -24.87 -20.85
C THR A 292 -10.65 -25.01 -21.57
N THR A 293 -10.78 -24.38 -22.74
CA THR A 293 -11.59 -24.96 -23.81
C THR A 293 -11.08 -26.38 -23.91
N SER A 294 -11.86 -27.32 -23.38
CA SER A 294 -11.69 -28.73 -23.67
C SER A 294 -11.55 -28.81 -25.19
N ASN A 295 -10.34 -29.06 -25.67
CA ASN A 295 -10.13 -29.39 -27.07
C ASN A 295 -11.14 -30.49 -27.39
N PRO A 296 -12.01 -30.34 -28.39
CA PRO A 296 -12.75 -31.47 -28.89
C PRO A 296 -11.71 -32.51 -29.33
N ASP A 297 -11.91 -33.74 -28.88
CA ASP A 297 -11.19 -34.93 -29.30
C ASP A 297 -10.74 -34.84 -30.77
N PRO A 298 -9.46 -35.11 -31.11
CA PRO A 298 -9.02 -35.11 -32.49
C PRO A 298 -9.44 -36.44 -33.13
N ASN A 299 -10.73 -36.64 -33.37
CA ASN A 299 -11.20 -37.58 -34.39
C ASN A 299 -12.66 -37.30 -34.76
N PRO A 300 -12.94 -36.97 -36.03
CA PRO A 300 -13.19 -38.07 -36.95
C PRO A 300 -12.50 -37.89 -38.32
N GLN A 301 -11.73 -38.93 -38.67
CA GLN A 301 -11.49 -39.48 -40.01
C GLN A 301 -12.27 -38.79 -41.16
N VAL A 302 -11.57 -37.95 -41.92
CA VAL A 302 -12.05 -37.39 -43.20
C VAL A 302 -11.32 -38.07 -44.36
N THR A 303 -12.11 -38.73 -45.19
CA THR A 303 -11.78 -39.34 -46.50
C THR A 303 -11.33 -38.26 -47.50
N PRO A 304 -10.34 -38.51 -48.39
CA PRO A 304 -9.81 -37.49 -49.28
C PRO A 304 -10.51 -37.45 -50.64
N GLU A 305 -10.80 -36.24 -51.14
CA GLU A 305 -11.07 -35.93 -52.56
C GLU A 305 -10.57 -34.51 -52.91
N PRO A 306 -10.32 -34.16 -54.18
CA PRO A 306 -8.98 -33.76 -54.61
C PRO A 306 -8.81 -32.26 -54.89
N GLN A 307 -7.54 -31.87 -54.90
CA GLN A 307 -7.01 -30.53 -55.12
C GLN A 307 -7.37 -29.92 -56.49
N GLY A 308 -7.85 -28.67 -56.43
CA GLY A 308 -7.84 -27.72 -57.54
C GLY A 308 -7.03 -26.48 -57.14
N GLU A 309 -5.94 -26.22 -57.88
CA GLU A 309 -5.00 -25.10 -57.74
C GLU A 309 -5.50 -23.80 -58.45
N PRO A 310 -4.80 -22.66 -58.35
CA PRO A 310 -5.41 -21.37 -57.99
C PRO A 310 -5.49 -20.37 -59.16
N LYS A 311 -6.31 -19.31 -59.00
CA LYS A 311 -6.26 -18.12 -59.86
C LYS A 311 -6.31 -16.81 -59.08
N SER A 312 -5.23 -16.07 -59.21
CA SER A 312 -5.03 -14.66 -58.83
C SER A 312 -5.77 -13.69 -59.75
N LYS A 313 -6.18 -12.53 -59.21
CA LYS A 313 -6.17 -11.15 -59.78
C LYS A 313 -6.94 -10.23 -58.82
N ALA A 314 -6.34 -9.23 -58.17
CA ALA A 314 -5.84 -7.94 -58.67
C ALA A 314 -6.88 -6.79 -58.59
N SER A 315 -6.49 -5.74 -57.84
CA SER A 315 -6.72 -4.30 -58.05
C SER A 315 -8.14 -3.73 -58.06
N SER A 316 -8.44 -2.78 -57.16
CA SER A 316 -8.39 -1.33 -57.49
C SER A 316 -9.00 -0.45 -56.38
N GLU A 317 -8.26 0.62 -56.07
CA GLU A 317 -8.67 1.86 -55.40
C GLU A 317 -9.63 2.65 -56.32
N PRO A 318 -10.45 3.60 -55.79
CA PRO A 318 -9.96 4.98 -55.86
C PRO A 318 -10.36 5.92 -54.70
N GLN A 319 -9.39 6.79 -54.44
CA GLN A 319 -9.39 8.11 -53.83
C GLN A 319 -10.53 9.04 -54.31
N SER A 320 -11.14 9.80 -53.39
CA SER A 320 -11.62 11.17 -53.66
C SER A 320 -11.81 12.00 -52.38
N THR A 321 -11.08 13.11 -52.33
CA THR A 321 -11.29 14.30 -51.50
C THR A 321 -12.41 15.16 -52.11
N PRO A 322 -13.05 16.05 -51.32
CA PRO A 322 -12.75 17.47 -51.54
C PRO A 322 -12.70 18.36 -50.28
N GLU A 323 -12.09 19.52 -50.53
CA GLU A 323 -11.81 20.70 -49.71
C GLU A 323 -12.98 21.42 -49.01
N SER A 324 -12.64 21.99 -47.84
CA SER A 324 -12.77 23.40 -47.41
C SER A 324 -14.12 24.13 -47.52
N GLN A 325 -14.60 24.67 -46.39
CA GLN A 325 -14.74 26.14 -46.19
C GLN A 325 -15.33 26.56 -44.81
N SER A 326 -14.67 27.56 -44.23
CA SER A 326 -15.22 28.74 -43.51
C SER A 326 -15.57 28.68 -42.00
N ALA A 327 -14.88 29.55 -41.26
CA ALA A 327 -15.22 30.11 -39.95
C ALA A 327 -16.49 31.00 -40.01
N PRO A 328 -17.06 31.41 -38.84
CA PRO A 328 -16.62 32.70 -38.28
C PRO A 328 -16.61 32.83 -36.73
N ASP A 329 -15.85 33.84 -36.32
CA ASP A 329 -15.97 34.79 -35.20
C ASP A 329 -15.97 34.40 -33.70
N SER A 330 -14.85 34.77 -33.07
CA SER A 330 -14.72 35.71 -31.94
C SER A 330 -15.92 35.99 -31.04
N GLN A 331 -15.80 35.63 -29.77
CA GLN A 331 -16.27 36.48 -28.67
C GLN A 331 -15.29 36.44 -27.49
N THR A 332 -14.80 37.63 -27.18
CA THR A 332 -13.95 38.01 -26.05
C THR A 332 -14.79 38.08 -24.78
N THR A 333 -14.36 37.49 -23.67
CA THR A 333 -14.85 37.92 -22.33
C THR A 333 -13.82 37.69 -21.22
N ALA A 334 -13.36 38.83 -20.69
CA ALA A 334 -12.91 39.16 -19.34
C ALA A 334 -12.04 38.18 -18.52
N THR A 335 -10.79 38.61 -18.34
CA THR A 335 -9.88 38.32 -17.23
C THR A 335 -10.45 38.83 -15.89
N PRO A 336 -10.49 38.03 -14.81
CA PRO A 336 -10.65 38.55 -13.46
C PRO A 336 -9.30 38.88 -12.81
N GLU A 337 -9.29 40.04 -12.16
CA GLU A 337 -8.23 40.67 -11.40
C GLU A 337 -7.88 39.90 -10.10
N PRO A 338 -6.62 39.92 -9.62
CA PRO A 338 -6.20 39.12 -8.46
C PRO A 338 -6.71 39.71 -7.14
N GLN A 339 -7.39 38.87 -6.35
CA GLN A 339 -7.78 39.19 -4.98
C GLN A 339 -6.60 39.12 -4.03
N SER A 340 -6.49 40.16 -3.21
CA SER A 340 -5.51 40.40 -2.16
C SER A 340 -5.49 39.31 -1.09
N THR A 341 -4.28 38.87 -0.73
CA THR A 341 -3.96 38.01 0.40
C THR A 341 -4.35 38.63 1.75
N PRO A 342 -5.04 37.90 2.65
CA PRO A 342 -5.19 38.30 4.04
C PRO A 342 -3.90 38.00 4.85
N PRO A 343 -3.62 38.77 5.92
CA PRO A 343 -2.42 38.61 6.74
C PRO A 343 -2.46 37.31 7.59
N PRO A 344 -1.29 36.80 8.03
CA PRO A 344 -1.21 35.58 8.83
C PRO A 344 -1.83 35.78 10.22
N ILE A 345 -2.75 34.88 10.58
CA ILE A 345 -3.34 34.80 11.92
C ILE A 345 -2.52 33.79 12.73
N ASN A 346 -1.95 34.26 13.85
CA ASN A 346 -1.22 33.43 14.81
C ASN A 346 -2.12 32.29 15.37
N PRO A 347 -1.55 31.10 15.64
CA PRO A 347 -2.27 30.03 16.31
C PRO A 347 -2.68 30.45 17.74
N PRO A 348 -3.84 29.98 18.24
CA PRO A 348 -4.29 30.28 19.59
C PRO A 348 -3.32 29.70 20.62
N GLN A 349 -2.79 30.57 21.48
CA GLN A 349 -2.08 30.18 22.68
C GLN A 349 -3.02 29.37 23.58
N GLY A 350 -2.59 28.16 23.95
CA GLY A 350 -3.26 27.34 24.94
C GLY A 350 -3.39 28.13 26.25
N SER A 351 -4.62 28.26 26.72
CA SER A 351 -4.89 28.81 28.05
C SER A 351 -4.46 27.80 29.10
N ASP A 352 -3.46 28.19 29.90
CA ASP A 352 -3.09 27.50 31.13
C ASP A 352 -4.29 27.45 32.08
N GLY A 353 -4.86 26.24 32.21
CA GLY A 353 -5.90 25.91 33.17
C GLY A 353 -5.32 25.83 34.57
N ASN A 354 -5.31 26.96 35.28
CA ASN A 354 -4.93 27.06 36.68
C ASN A 354 -6.07 26.48 37.56
N CYS A 355 -5.89 25.26 38.07
CA CYS A 355 -6.80 24.67 39.06
C CYS A 355 -6.53 25.30 40.42
N THR A 356 -7.48 26.11 40.91
CA THR A 356 -7.50 26.63 42.27
C THR A 356 -8.24 25.66 43.20
N GLU A 357 -7.58 25.30 44.29
CA GLU A 357 -8.16 24.59 45.44
C GLU A 357 -9.24 25.44 46.12
N SER A 358 -10.40 24.83 46.36
CA SER A 358 -11.35 25.08 47.47
C SER A 358 -12.25 23.83 47.50
N GLY A 359 -12.10 22.84 48.38
CA GLY A 359 -12.13 22.94 49.82
C GLY A 359 -13.58 22.83 50.32
N LEU A 360 -14.08 21.61 50.58
CA LEU A 360 -14.93 21.24 51.73
C LEU A 360 -15.44 19.78 51.67
N ALA A 361 -14.83 18.97 52.55
CA ALA A 361 -15.34 17.85 53.36
C ALA A 361 -16.59 17.04 52.93
N ALA A 362 -16.45 15.70 52.84
CA ALA A 362 -16.85 14.80 53.94
C ALA A 362 -16.62 13.29 53.65
N ARG A 363 -15.86 12.68 54.56
CA ARG A 363 -16.03 11.33 55.18
C ARG A 363 -15.90 10.03 54.36
N SER A 364 -14.91 9.27 54.85
CA SER A 364 -14.95 7.85 55.27
C SER A 364 -14.48 6.78 54.27
N GLY A 365 -13.52 5.94 54.73
CA GLY A 365 -13.15 4.69 54.07
C GLY A 365 -11.66 4.35 54.09
N CYS A 366 -11.03 4.30 55.27
CA CYS A 366 -9.64 3.83 55.40
C CYS A 366 -9.61 2.29 55.28
N GLY A 367 -9.14 1.77 54.15
CA GLY A 367 -8.90 0.34 53.90
C GLY A 367 -7.43 0.09 53.59
N LYS A 368 -6.71 -0.49 54.56
CA LYS A 368 -5.29 -0.87 54.49
C LYS A 368 -5.04 -1.87 53.36
N HIS A 369 -4.17 -1.56 52.39
CA HIS A 369 -3.54 -2.57 51.55
C HIS A 369 -2.08 -2.80 51.98
N ARG A 370 -1.85 -4.07 52.34
CA ARG A 370 -0.61 -4.69 52.77
C ARG A 370 0.42 -4.70 51.64
N HIS A 371 1.64 -4.26 51.95
CA HIS A 371 2.82 -4.56 51.17
C HIS A 371 3.07 -6.07 51.15
N HIS A 372 3.19 -6.65 49.95
CA HIS A 372 3.89 -7.92 49.76
C HIS A 372 5.16 -7.68 48.96
N HIS A 373 6.29 -7.81 49.65
CA HIS A 373 7.60 -8.05 49.08
C HIS A 373 7.60 -9.41 48.37
N HIS A 374 8.12 -9.45 47.15
CA HIS A 374 8.78 -10.64 46.63
C HIS A 374 10.17 -10.27 46.10
N HIS A 375 11.21 -10.69 46.84
CA HIS A 375 12.47 -11.15 46.26
C HIS A 375 12.14 -12.27 45.24
N GLY A 376 12.81 -12.45 44.11
CA GLY A 376 14.11 -12.02 43.63
C GLY A 376 14.67 -13.21 42.84
N HIS A 377 14.99 -13.04 41.55
CA HIS A 377 15.85 -13.98 40.85
C HIS A 377 16.65 -13.25 39.75
N ARG A 378 17.94 -13.07 40.03
CA ARG A 378 18.99 -12.82 39.04
C ARG A 378 19.46 -14.16 38.48
N GLY A 379 19.76 -14.21 37.18
CA GLY A 379 20.48 -15.33 36.58
C GLY A 379 20.71 -15.23 35.07
N HIS A 380 21.75 -14.47 34.68
CA HIS A 380 22.65 -14.66 33.52
C HIS A 380 22.06 -14.88 32.10
N ARG A 381 22.14 -13.90 31.18
CA ARG A 381 23.30 -13.55 30.31
C ARG A 381 24.02 -14.75 29.66
N LYS A 382 23.85 -14.94 28.34
CA LYS A 382 24.91 -15.02 27.31
C LYS A 382 24.35 -15.55 25.98
N GLN A 383 24.39 -14.74 24.92
CA GLN A 383 24.90 -15.18 23.62
C GLN A 383 25.28 -13.98 22.75
N GLN A 384 26.58 -13.68 22.73
CA GLN A 384 27.26 -13.04 21.62
C GLN A 384 28.52 -13.88 21.33
N ARG A 385 28.90 -13.89 20.05
CA ARG A 385 30.15 -14.38 19.44
C ARG A 385 30.19 -15.86 19.06
N ARG A 386 30.06 -16.12 17.76
CA ARG A 386 30.95 -17.04 17.04
C ARG A 386 31.51 -16.35 15.81
N LEU A 387 32.77 -15.95 15.91
CA LEU A 387 33.66 -15.69 14.79
C LEU A 387 35.01 -16.35 15.11
N ALA A 388 35.55 -17.00 14.08
CA ALA A 388 36.90 -17.56 13.91
C ALA A 388 37.21 -18.91 14.57
N ARG A 389 37.41 -19.95 13.73
CA ARG A 389 38.75 -20.45 13.31
C ARG A 389 38.61 -21.79 12.58
N PHE A 390 39.04 -21.85 11.33
CA PHE A 390 39.73 -23.02 10.80
C PHE A 390 41.03 -22.56 10.14
N HIS A 391 42.12 -23.18 10.59
CA HIS A 391 43.48 -22.88 10.18
C HIS A 391 43.83 -23.61 8.87
N ALA A 392 44.68 -22.95 8.11
CA ALA A 392 45.43 -23.39 6.95
C ALA A 392 46.06 -24.80 7.04
N GLY A 393 46.26 -25.40 5.86
CA GLY A 393 47.41 -26.25 5.59
C GLY A 393 47.22 -27.28 4.48
N SER A 394 47.66 -26.97 3.25
CA SER A 394 48.52 -27.86 2.43
C SER A 394 48.93 -27.17 1.13
N ARG A 395 50.23 -26.92 1.00
CA ARG A 395 50.96 -26.80 -0.28
C ARG A 395 51.42 -28.20 -0.68
N LEU A 396 51.39 -28.54 -1.96
CA LEU A 396 52.54 -29.06 -2.74
C LEU A 396 52.11 -29.45 -4.16
N HIS A 397 52.91 -28.95 -5.11
CA HIS A 397 53.02 -29.23 -6.55
C HIS A 397 51.88 -28.87 -7.51
#